data_AF-A0A944GP44-F1
#
_entry.id   AF-A0A944GP44-F1
#
_cell.length_a   1.000
_cell.length_b   1.000
_cell.length_c   1.000
_cell.angle_alpha   90.00
_cell.angle_beta   90.00
_cell.angle_gamma   90.00
#
_symmetry.space_group_name_H-M   'P 1'
#
loop_
_entity.id
_entity.type
_entity.pdbx_description
1 polymer ?
#
loop_
_entity_poly.entity_id
_entity_poly.type
_entity_poly.pdbx_seq_one_letter_code
_entity_poly.pdbx_strand_id
1 'polypeptide(L)'
;MLGAIIGDIVGSTREWHNIKTEKFELVPKGSRFTDDTVMTLAVAEWLMTDPQHRPETLVETMQRLGRKYIYAGYGRRFSTWLLSINPRPYGSFGNGSAMRVSPVGLYANSLEEALELARIT
;
A
#
# COMPACT_ATOMS: atom_id res chain seq x y z
N MET A 1 -9.98 2.10 6.76
CA MET A 1 -9.11 1.00 6.28
C MET A 1 -9.88 -0.14 5.63
N LEU A 2 -10.93 -0.71 6.26
CA LEU A 2 -11.67 -1.84 5.67
C LEU A 2 -12.19 -1.58 4.25
N GLY A 3 -12.70 -0.37 3.98
CA GLY A 3 -13.15 0.00 2.63
C GLY A 3 -12.03 -0.07 1.57
N ALA A 4 -10.80 0.31 1.91
CA ALA A 4 -9.66 0.20 1.00
C ALA A 4 -9.28 -1.27 0.74
N ILE A 5 -9.27 -2.10 1.79
CA ILE A 5 -8.98 -3.55 1.69
C ILE A 5 -10.06 -4.26 0.86
N ILE A 6 -11.33 -3.95 1.10
CA ILE A 6 -12.45 -4.51 0.33
C ILE A 6 -12.34 -4.06 -1.12
N GLY A 7 -12.07 -2.77 -1.37
CA GLY A 7 -11.88 -2.23 -2.72
C GLY A 7 -10.78 -2.94 -3.49
N ASP A 8 -9.64 -3.19 -2.85
CA ASP A 8 -8.53 -3.98 -3.40
C ASP A 8 -8.98 -5.41 -3.78
N ILE A 9 -9.57 -6.16 -2.84
CA ILE A 9 -10.01 -7.56 -3.06
C ILE A 9 -11.07 -7.67 -4.17
N VAL A 10 -12.03 -6.75 -4.18
CA VAL A 10 -13.10 -6.70 -5.18
C VAL A 10 -12.53 -6.36 -6.55
N GLY A 11 -11.61 -5.38 -6.61
CA GLY A 11 -10.98 -4.92 -7.84
C GLY A 11 -9.96 -5.89 -8.43
N SER A 12 -9.35 -6.78 -7.62
CA SER A 12 -8.18 -7.58 -8.00
C SER A 12 -8.37 -8.44 -9.26
N THR A 13 -9.58 -8.95 -9.49
CA THR A 13 -9.88 -9.81 -10.66
C THR A 13 -10.12 -9.02 -11.95
N ARG A 14 -10.26 -7.70 -11.83
CA ARG A 14 -10.53 -6.78 -12.94
C ARG A 14 -9.33 -5.92 -13.30
N GLU A 15 -8.22 -6.09 -12.59
CA GLU A 15 -6.95 -5.50 -12.99
C GLU A 15 -6.62 -5.96 -14.42
N TRP A 16 -6.39 -5.01 -15.33
CA TRP A 16 -6.18 -5.23 -16.77
C TRP A 16 -7.38 -5.82 -17.54
N HIS A 17 -8.52 -6.04 -16.87
CA HIS A 17 -9.76 -6.60 -17.43
C HIS A 17 -10.95 -5.70 -17.08
N ASN A 18 -10.82 -4.44 -17.47
CA ASN A 18 -11.73 -3.36 -17.08
C ASN A 18 -13.15 -3.61 -17.55
N ILE A 19 -14.10 -3.28 -16.68
CA ILE A 19 -15.53 -3.22 -16.98
C ILE A 19 -16.07 -1.86 -16.56
N LYS A 20 -17.06 -1.34 -17.29
CA LYS A 20 -17.72 -0.07 -16.97
C LYS A 20 -19.21 -0.32 -16.70
N THR A 21 -19.49 -1.00 -15.61
CA THR A 21 -20.84 -1.37 -15.16
C THR A 21 -20.90 -1.48 -13.64
N GLU A 22 -22.04 -1.14 -13.06
CA GLU A 22 -22.35 -1.38 -11.64
C GLU A 22 -22.88 -2.80 -11.39
N LYS A 23 -23.24 -3.51 -12.46
CA LYS A 23 -23.70 -4.91 -12.39
C LYS A 23 -22.50 -5.84 -12.55
N PHE A 24 -21.86 -6.17 -11.45
CA PHE A 24 -20.75 -7.12 -11.39
C PHE A 24 -20.85 -8.01 -10.15
N GLU A 25 -20.28 -9.20 -10.24
CA GLU A 25 -20.09 -10.05 -9.07
C GLU A 25 -19.06 -9.39 -8.14
N LEU A 26 -19.41 -9.20 -6.87
CA LEU A 26 -18.58 -8.46 -5.92
C LEU A 26 -17.28 -9.19 -5.57
N VAL A 27 -17.34 -10.52 -5.40
CA VAL A 27 -16.19 -11.34 -5.01
C VAL A 27 -16.11 -12.57 -5.90
N PRO A 28 -15.76 -12.42 -7.20
CA PRO A 28 -15.63 -13.53 -8.11
C PRO A 28 -14.50 -14.47 -7.67
N LYS A 29 -14.56 -15.72 -8.15
CA LYS A 29 -13.51 -16.70 -7.89
C LYS A 29 -12.15 -16.15 -8.32
N GLY A 30 -11.20 -16.13 -7.38
CA GLY A 30 -9.85 -15.59 -7.60
C GLY A 30 -9.61 -14.19 -7.01
N SER A 31 -10.65 -13.55 -6.44
CA SER A 31 -10.48 -12.35 -5.61
C SER A 31 -9.50 -12.58 -4.47
N ARG A 32 -8.56 -11.66 -4.30
CA ARG A 32 -7.50 -11.69 -3.29
C ARG A 32 -7.02 -10.28 -2.98
N PHE A 33 -6.42 -10.09 -1.82
CA PHE A 33 -5.70 -8.86 -1.54
C PHE A 33 -4.44 -8.75 -2.42
N THR A 34 -3.98 -7.53 -2.66
CA THR A 34 -2.80 -7.25 -3.46
C THR A 34 -1.76 -6.42 -2.69
N ASP A 35 -0.77 -5.89 -3.39
CA ASP A 35 0.22 -4.98 -2.83
C ASP A 35 -0.40 -3.73 -2.21
N ASP A 36 -1.55 -3.25 -2.69
CA ASP A 36 -2.31 -2.15 -2.10
C ASP A 36 -2.61 -2.42 -0.62
N THR A 37 -3.21 -3.57 -0.31
CA THR A 37 -3.49 -3.97 1.08
C THR A 37 -2.21 -4.18 1.87
N VAL A 38 -1.21 -4.88 1.32
CA VAL A 38 0.01 -5.18 2.08
C VAL A 38 0.76 -3.90 2.45
N MET A 39 0.87 -2.95 1.53
CA MET A 39 1.54 -1.66 1.79
C MET A 39 0.70 -0.74 2.67
N THR A 40 -0.63 -0.76 2.54
CA THR A 40 -1.53 -0.06 3.48
C THR A 40 -1.32 -0.55 4.90
N LEU A 41 -1.22 -1.86 5.11
CA LEU A 41 -0.98 -2.44 6.43
C LEU A 41 0.43 -2.10 6.94
N ALA A 42 1.44 -2.04 6.07
CA ALA A 42 2.78 -1.63 6.46
C ALA A 42 2.82 -0.18 6.96
N VAL A 43 2.12 0.75 6.28
CA VAL A 43 2.00 2.15 6.73
C VAL A 43 1.25 2.22 8.06
N ALA A 44 0.15 1.48 8.21
CA ALA A 44 -0.60 1.45 9.46
C ALA A 44 0.24 0.93 10.63
N GLU A 45 1.00 -0.16 10.44
CA GLU A 45 1.89 -0.71 11.46
C GLU A 45 2.99 0.29 11.84
N TRP A 46 3.63 0.93 10.87
CA TRP A 46 4.63 1.96 11.12
C TRP A 46 4.08 3.13 11.96
N LEU A 47 2.91 3.67 11.59
CA LEU A 47 2.25 4.75 12.34
C LEU A 47 1.99 4.39 13.81
N MET A 48 1.63 3.13 14.10
CA MET A 48 1.31 2.65 15.45
C MET A 48 2.55 2.30 16.28
N THR A 49 3.66 1.97 15.64
CA THR A 49 4.83 1.36 16.32
C THR A 49 6.05 2.27 16.40
N ASP A 50 6.18 3.28 15.54
CA ASP A 50 7.25 4.28 15.62
C ASP A 50 6.70 5.66 16.02
N PRO A 51 6.81 6.05 17.31
CA PRO A 51 6.34 7.35 17.78
C PRO A 51 7.04 8.55 17.13
N GLN A 52 8.20 8.35 16.51
CA GLN A 52 8.96 9.40 15.83
C GLN A 52 8.70 9.43 14.32
N HIS A 53 7.89 8.49 13.79
CA HIS A 53 7.55 8.39 12.37
C HIS A 53 8.78 8.54 11.47
N ARG A 54 9.82 7.75 11.74
CA ARG A 54 11.08 7.83 11.00
C ARG A 54 10.93 7.19 9.62
N PRO A 55 11.47 7.79 8.55
CA PRO A 55 11.45 7.18 7.22
C PRO A 55 12.14 5.80 7.17
N GLU A 56 13.18 5.60 7.98
CA GLU A 56 13.96 4.36 8.00
C GLU A 56 13.10 3.17 8.48
N THR A 57 12.33 3.36 9.55
CA THR A 57 11.46 2.32 10.11
C THR A 57 10.25 2.05 9.21
N LEU A 58 9.78 3.05 8.46
CA LEU A 58 8.78 2.84 7.42
C LEU A 58 9.33 1.92 6.32
N VAL A 59 10.52 2.22 5.82
CA VAL A 59 11.19 1.41 4.78
C VAL A 59 11.38 -0.02 5.28
N GLU A 60 11.85 -0.21 6.51
CA GLU A 60 12.00 -1.53 7.13
C GLU A 60 10.66 -2.29 7.22
N THR A 61 9.60 -1.61 7.64
CA THR A 61 8.26 -2.19 7.78
C THR A 61 7.70 -2.60 6.42
N MET A 62 7.82 -1.74 5.40
CA MET A 62 7.41 -2.02 4.03
C MET A 62 8.20 -3.19 3.42
N GLN A 63 9.53 -3.22 3.58
CA GLN A 63 10.34 -4.34 3.12
C GLN A 63 9.99 -5.63 3.85
N ARG A 64 9.77 -5.60 5.18
CA ARG A 64 9.42 -6.79 5.97
C ARG A 64 8.09 -7.38 5.53
N LEU A 65 7.03 -6.58 5.45
CA LEU A 65 5.71 -7.07 4.99
C LEU A 65 5.74 -7.45 3.51
N GLY A 66 6.36 -6.63 2.68
CA GLY A 66 6.45 -6.89 1.24
C GLY A 66 7.22 -8.17 0.91
N ARG A 67 8.30 -8.47 1.63
CA ARG A 67 9.03 -9.75 1.50
C ARG A 67 8.20 -10.93 1.96
N LYS A 68 7.43 -10.78 3.04
CA LYS A 68 6.53 -11.82 3.55
C LYS A 68 5.45 -12.18 2.51
N TYR A 69 4.99 -11.20 1.74
CA TYR A 69 3.96 -11.36 0.71
C TYR A 69 4.46 -11.03 -0.70
N ILE A 70 5.66 -11.49 -1.07
CA ILE A 70 6.36 -11.04 -2.31
C ILE A 70 5.58 -11.25 -3.62
N TYR A 71 4.58 -12.15 -3.61
CA TYR A 71 3.74 -12.46 -4.76
C TYR A 71 2.39 -11.71 -4.77
N ALA A 72 2.25 -10.62 -3.99
CA ALA A 72 1.00 -9.88 -3.86
C ALA A 72 0.60 -9.05 -5.09
N GLY A 73 1.48 -8.82 -6.06
CA GLY A 73 1.13 -8.05 -7.28
C GLY A 73 2.06 -6.87 -7.60
N TYR A 74 3.09 -6.65 -6.77
CA TYR A 74 4.02 -5.53 -6.92
C TYR A 74 4.55 -5.32 -8.35
N GLY A 75 4.54 -4.07 -8.79
CA GLY A 75 5.23 -3.66 -10.01
C GLY A 75 6.73 -4.01 -9.96
N ARG A 76 7.29 -4.48 -11.09
CA ARG A 76 8.64 -5.05 -11.19
C ARG A 76 9.74 -4.25 -10.47
N ARG A 77 9.78 -2.91 -10.65
CA ARG A 77 10.79 -2.05 -10.01
C ARG A 77 10.63 -2.00 -8.49
N PHE A 78 9.39 -1.99 -8.01
CA PHE A 78 9.09 -1.98 -6.59
C PHE A 78 9.42 -3.33 -5.94
N SER A 79 9.17 -4.45 -6.62
CA SER A 79 9.61 -5.78 -6.14
C SER A 79 11.14 -5.85 -5.97
N THR A 80 11.90 -5.30 -6.93
CA THR A 80 13.36 -5.18 -6.80
C THR A 80 13.75 -4.31 -5.59
N TRP A 81 13.04 -3.20 -5.37
CA TRP A 81 13.26 -2.33 -4.22
C TRP A 81 12.99 -3.04 -2.89
N LEU A 82 11.91 -3.83 -2.80
CA LEU A 82 11.58 -4.63 -1.61
C LEU A 82 12.67 -5.65 -1.27
N LEU A 83 13.31 -6.23 -2.28
CA LEU A 83 14.36 -7.24 -2.12
C LEU A 83 15.77 -6.65 -1.95
N SER A 84 15.94 -5.34 -2.15
CA SER A 84 17.25 -4.69 -2.01
C SER A 84 17.73 -4.67 -0.56
N ILE A 85 19.02 -4.93 -0.35
CA ILE A 85 19.68 -4.78 0.95
C ILE A 85 19.77 -3.31 1.35
N ASN A 86 20.01 -2.41 0.39
CA ASN A 86 20.07 -0.97 0.59
C ASN A 86 19.09 -0.28 -0.38
N PRO A 87 17.79 -0.25 -0.05
CA PRO A 87 16.78 0.37 -0.91
C PRO A 87 17.05 1.87 -1.09
N ARG A 88 17.11 2.34 -2.34
CA ARG A 88 17.24 3.76 -2.68
C ARG A 88 16.01 4.25 -3.43
N PRO A 89 15.63 5.53 -3.28
CA PRO A 89 14.60 6.13 -4.13
C PRO A 89 14.98 5.96 -5.61
N TYR A 90 14.01 5.58 -6.43
CA TYR A 90 14.23 5.33 -7.87
C TYR A 90 13.35 6.21 -8.78
N GLY A 91 12.70 7.24 -8.23
CA GLY A 91 11.90 8.21 -9.00
C GLY A 91 10.67 7.59 -9.67
N SER A 92 9.79 6.93 -8.90
CA SER A 92 8.54 6.36 -9.41
C SER A 92 7.48 7.44 -9.60
N PHE A 93 6.75 7.38 -10.72
CA PHE A 93 5.59 8.24 -11.00
C PHE A 93 4.25 7.46 -10.99
N GLY A 94 4.28 6.19 -10.54
CA GLY A 94 3.08 5.39 -10.38
C GLY A 94 2.24 5.80 -9.17
N ASN A 95 1.03 5.26 -9.07
CA ASN A 95 0.09 5.49 -7.97
C ASN A 95 0.46 4.78 -6.65
N GLY A 96 1.58 4.04 -6.61
CA GLY A 96 1.95 3.16 -5.51
C GLY A 96 2.01 3.84 -4.13
N SER A 97 2.37 5.12 -4.06
CA SER A 97 2.32 5.90 -2.81
C SER A 97 0.88 6.28 -2.44
N ALA A 98 0.07 6.71 -3.41
CA ALA A 98 -1.31 7.08 -3.18
C ALA A 98 -2.19 5.90 -2.75
N MET A 99 -1.95 4.69 -3.26
CA MET A 99 -2.79 3.52 -2.92
C MET A 99 -2.65 3.07 -1.45
N ARG A 100 -1.52 3.39 -0.80
CA ARG A 100 -1.19 2.94 0.56
C ARG A 100 -1.36 4.00 1.66
N VAL A 101 -1.63 5.26 1.31
CA VAL A 101 -1.58 6.40 2.25
C VAL A 101 -2.80 6.51 3.17
N SER A 102 -3.89 5.79 2.89
CA SER A 102 -5.15 5.91 3.65
C SER A 102 -5.05 5.81 5.18
N PRO A 103 -4.11 5.06 5.80
CA PRO A 103 -3.97 5.04 7.26
C PRO A 103 -3.56 6.39 7.84
N VAL A 104 -2.80 7.21 7.10
CA VAL A 104 -2.39 8.56 7.54
C VAL A 104 -3.61 9.43 7.83
N GLY A 105 -4.60 9.41 6.94
CA GLY A 105 -5.83 10.18 7.12
C GLY A 105 -6.72 9.70 8.27
N LEU A 106 -6.50 8.49 8.78
CA LEU A 106 -7.19 7.97 9.97
C LEU A 106 -6.41 8.24 11.26
N TYR A 107 -5.09 8.35 11.15
CA TYR A 107 -4.18 8.52 12.28
C TYR A 107 -4.03 10.00 12.67
N ALA A 108 -3.89 10.88 11.68
CA ALA A 108 -3.60 12.29 11.91
C ALA A 108 -4.78 13.03 12.55
N ASN A 109 -4.47 13.99 13.40
CA ASN A 109 -5.43 14.83 14.12
C ASN A 109 -5.60 16.20 13.47
N SER A 110 -4.76 16.56 12.50
CA SER A 110 -4.88 17.78 11.70
C SER A 110 -4.51 17.54 10.24
N LEU A 111 -4.89 18.48 9.38
CA LEU A 111 -4.51 18.46 7.96
C LEU A 111 -3.00 18.59 7.80
N GLU A 112 -2.36 19.45 8.59
CA GLU A 112 -0.91 19.68 8.55
C GLU A 112 -0.15 18.41 8.91
N GLU A 113 -0.57 17.70 9.96
CA GLU A 113 0.01 16.42 10.35
C GLU A 113 -0.22 15.36 9.26
N ALA A 114 -1.42 15.30 8.69
CA ALA A 114 -1.73 14.38 7.60
C ALA A 114 -0.84 14.61 6.37
N LEU A 115 -0.59 15.87 6.00
CA LEU A 115 0.27 16.22 4.87
C LEU A 115 1.74 15.86 5.13
N GLU A 116 2.25 16.09 6.33
CA GLU A 116 3.64 15.75 6.64
C GLU A 116 3.85 14.24 6.68
N LEU A 117 2.95 13.49 7.33
CA LEU A 117 3.00 12.03 7.34
C LEU A 117 2.84 11.45 5.93
N ALA A 118 1.92 11.99 5.13
CA ALA A 118 1.72 11.55 3.74
C ALA A 118 2.95 11.79 2.85
N ARG A 119 3.74 12.83 3.12
CA ARG A 119 4.99 13.13 2.40
C ARG A 119 6.09 12.11 2.69
N ILE A 120 6.06 11.50 3.88
CA ILE A 120 7.01 10.46 4.29
C ILE A 120 6.63 9.10 3.65
N THR A 121 5.33 8.82 3.51
CA THR A 121 4.80 7.54 3.03
C THR A 121 4.88 7.30 1.53
#